data_AF-A0A372ID98-F1
#
_entry.id   AF-A0A372ID98-F1
#
_cell.length_a   1.000
_cell.length_b   1.000
_cell.length_c   1.000
_cell.angle_alpha   90.00
_cell.angle_beta   90.00
_cell.angle_gamma   90.00
#
_symmetry.space_group_name_H-M   'P 1'
#
loop_
_entity.id
_entity.type
_entity.pdbx_description
1 polymer ?
#
loop_
_entity_poly.entity_id
_entity_poly.type
_entity_poly.pdbx_seq_one_letter_code
_entity_poly.pdbx_strand_id
1 'polypeptide(L)'
;MDAAEVLVAVFKRRFDRDAVFGVFHEGCLCGLRRTSHGRGGNRMAERDLIEEATEGVEDPDTFREACAVFGDAGALSRLRACRADLVTQLRLIGRNRTDVEALRKIAHQTAGRAGFLGFPALAEASAQLEEAIRTNASLTGPLQRWTQQARLAASGRPDACRDDTPPKP
;
A
#
# COMPACT_ATOMS: atom_id res chain seq x y z
N MET A 1 20.04 17.39 -17.19
CA MET A 1 18.85 16.60 -16.82
C MET A 1 19.10 16.03 -15.44
N ASP A 2 18.28 16.45 -14.48
CA ASP A 2 18.40 16.08 -13.07
C ASP A 2 17.89 14.64 -12.87
N ALA A 3 18.61 13.83 -12.09
CA ALA A 3 18.21 12.45 -11.78
C ALA A 3 16.85 12.39 -11.09
N ALA A 4 16.46 13.44 -10.36
CA ALA A 4 15.14 13.58 -9.75
C ALA A 4 14.03 13.75 -10.82
N GLU A 5 14.27 14.51 -11.88
CA GLU A 5 13.31 14.68 -12.97
C GLU A 5 13.12 13.40 -13.78
N VAL A 6 14.19 12.63 -13.97
CA VAL A 6 14.12 11.32 -14.65
C VAL A 6 13.33 10.32 -13.80
N LEU A 7 13.53 10.29 -12.48
CA LEU A 7 12.76 9.42 -11.59
C LEU A 7 11.28 9.79 -11.54
N VAL A 8 10.93 11.08 -11.51
CA VAL A 8 9.54 11.56 -11.57
C VAL A 8 8.90 11.28 -12.94
N ALA A 9 9.65 11.43 -14.03
CA ALA A 9 9.17 11.12 -15.38
C ALA A 9 8.99 9.60 -15.59
N VAL A 10 9.86 8.77 -14.98
CA VAL A 10 9.73 7.31 -14.97
C VAL A 10 8.55 6.90 -14.08
N PHE A 11 8.35 7.50 -12.91
CA PHE A 11 7.17 7.23 -12.06
C PHE A 11 5.86 7.59 -12.76
N LYS A 12 5.81 8.73 -13.47
CA LYS A 12 4.63 9.14 -14.26
C LYS A 12 4.39 8.29 -15.51
N ARG A 13 5.43 7.66 -16.09
CA ARG A 13 5.30 6.80 -17.28
C ARG A 13 5.14 5.31 -16.98
N ARG A 14 5.54 4.84 -15.79
CA ARG A 14 5.56 3.41 -15.43
C ARG A 14 4.37 2.95 -14.61
N PHE A 15 3.54 3.89 -14.12
CA PHE A 15 2.14 3.60 -13.78
C PHE A 15 1.35 3.46 -15.08
N ASP A 16 1.63 2.37 -15.81
CA ASP A 16 0.74 1.90 -16.85
C ASP A 16 -0.55 1.47 -16.17
N ARG A 17 -1.50 2.42 -16.14
CA ARG A 17 -2.78 2.32 -15.46
C ARG A 17 -3.52 1.05 -15.89
N ASP A 18 -3.31 0.58 -17.13
CA ASP A 18 -3.93 -0.61 -17.69
C ASP A 18 -3.26 -1.92 -17.24
N ALA A 19 -1.94 -1.90 -16.98
CA ALA A 19 -1.24 -3.05 -16.40
C ALA A 19 -1.65 -3.31 -14.94
N VAL A 20 -1.98 -2.24 -14.19
CA VAL A 20 -2.55 -2.39 -12.85
C VAL A 20 -3.91 -3.06 -12.93
N PHE A 21 -4.78 -2.74 -13.90
CA PHE A 21 -6.09 -3.38 -14.06
C PHE A 21 -6.02 -4.87 -14.44
N GLY A 22 -5.02 -5.29 -15.21
CA GLY A 22 -4.85 -6.70 -15.62
C GLY A 22 -4.61 -7.69 -14.46
N VAL A 23 -3.94 -7.25 -13.39
CA VAL A 23 -3.64 -8.10 -12.22
C VAL A 23 -4.86 -8.30 -11.30
N PHE A 24 -5.89 -7.45 -11.40
CA PHE A 24 -7.09 -7.57 -10.55
C PHE A 24 -8.13 -8.58 -11.05
N HIS A 25 -7.99 -9.13 -12.27
CA HIS A 25 -9.04 -9.95 -12.88
C HIS A 25 -8.85 -11.47 -12.80
N GLU A 26 -7.66 -11.98 -12.43
CA GLU A 26 -7.38 -13.44 -12.43
C GLU A 26 -7.36 -14.11 -11.06
N GLY A 27 -7.59 -13.39 -9.96
CA GLY A 27 -7.27 -13.89 -8.61
C GLY A 27 -8.40 -14.14 -7.61
N CYS A 28 -9.67 -13.80 -7.88
CA CYS A 28 -10.73 -14.00 -6.88
C CYS A 28 -12.16 -14.02 -7.45
N LEU A 29 -12.52 -15.14 -8.10
CA LEU A 29 -13.92 -15.52 -8.32
C LEU A 29 -14.31 -16.67 -7.38
N CYS A 30 -14.36 -16.39 -6.08
CA CYS A 30 -14.96 -17.32 -5.11
C CYS A 30 -15.80 -16.55 -4.08
N GLY A 31 -17.08 -16.36 -4.40
CA GLY A 31 -18.16 -16.34 -3.41
C GLY A 31 -18.42 -15.02 -2.67
N LEU A 32 -19.12 -14.08 -3.30
CA LEU A 32 -20.02 -13.21 -2.55
C LEU A 32 -21.44 -13.34 -3.12
N ARG A 33 -22.22 -14.22 -2.48
CA ARG A 33 -23.66 -14.34 -2.70
C ARG A 33 -24.30 -12.96 -2.48
N ARG A 34 -25.11 -12.56 -3.45
CA ARG A 34 -26.08 -11.47 -3.33
C ARG A 34 -26.88 -11.64 -2.04
N THR A 35 -26.91 -10.60 -1.23
CA THR A 35 -28.10 -10.25 -0.45
C THR A 35 -28.44 -8.80 -0.78
N SER A 36 -29.38 -8.64 -1.70
CA SER A 36 -30.18 -7.43 -1.80
C SER A 36 -31.19 -7.47 -0.67
N HIS A 37 -31.22 -6.45 0.19
CA HIS A 37 -32.43 -5.76 0.65
C HIS A 37 -32.10 -4.73 1.73
N GLY A 38 -32.25 -3.46 1.37
CA GLY A 38 -33.12 -2.56 2.11
C GLY A 38 -32.55 -1.76 3.29
N ARG A 39 -32.89 -0.47 3.23
CA ARG A 39 -33.24 0.41 4.35
C ARG A 39 -32.11 1.33 4.84
N GLY A 40 -32.34 2.63 4.63
CA GLY A 40 -31.44 3.70 4.99
C GLY A 40 -30.99 3.65 6.45
N GLY A 41 -29.70 3.83 6.66
CA GLY A 41 -29.08 3.96 7.97
C GLY A 41 -27.77 4.73 7.83
N ASN A 42 -27.68 5.86 8.54
CA ASN A 42 -26.46 6.53 9.00
C ASN A 42 -25.32 6.82 8.00
N ARG A 43 -25.48 7.87 7.19
CA ARG A 43 -24.35 8.54 6.54
C ARG A 43 -23.27 9.07 7.51
N MET A 44 -23.59 9.28 8.80
CA MET A 44 -22.60 9.68 9.82
C MET A 44 -21.74 8.49 10.28
N ALA A 45 -22.36 7.35 10.61
CA ALA A 45 -21.59 6.17 11.05
C ALA A 45 -20.70 5.59 9.94
N GLU A 46 -21.15 5.68 8.67
CA GLU A 46 -20.34 5.24 7.54
C GLU A 46 -19.12 6.15 7.29
N ARG A 47 -19.26 7.46 7.56
CA ARG A 47 -18.15 8.43 7.49
C ARG A 47 -17.10 8.19 8.57
N ASP A 48 -17.52 7.99 9.81
CA ASP A 48 -16.59 7.75 10.93
C ASP A 48 -15.77 6.45 10.70
N LEU A 49 -16.41 5.42 10.12
CA LEU A 49 -15.73 4.17 9.73
C LEU A 49 -14.76 4.34 8.56
N ILE A 50 -15.02 5.29 7.66
CA ILE A 50 -14.09 5.63 6.57
C ILE A 50 -12.89 6.37 7.17
N GLU A 51 -13.15 7.37 8.02
CA GLU A 51 -12.12 8.22 8.62
C GLU A 51 -11.14 7.41 9.48
N GLU A 52 -11.64 6.51 10.34
CA GLU A 52 -10.83 5.57 11.13
C GLU A 52 -10.05 4.59 10.23
N ALA A 53 -10.67 4.08 9.17
CA ALA A 53 -9.98 3.15 8.28
C ALA A 53 -8.89 3.82 7.45
N THR A 54 -9.07 5.10 7.09
CA THR A 54 -8.07 5.92 6.39
C THR A 54 -6.99 6.48 7.28
N GLU A 55 -7.09 6.32 8.60
CA GLU A 55 -6.02 6.70 9.53
C GLU A 55 -4.70 6.07 9.08
N GLY A 56 -3.66 6.88 8.93
CA GLY A 56 -2.35 6.44 8.44
C GLY A 56 -2.17 6.34 6.93
N VAL A 57 -3.18 6.70 6.11
CA VAL A 57 -2.97 6.98 4.68
C VAL A 57 -2.19 8.29 4.55
N GLU A 58 -1.06 8.24 3.81
CA GLU A 58 -0.15 9.37 3.64
C GLU A 58 -0.68 10.38 2.60
N ASP A 59 -1.35 9.88 1.56
CA ASP A 59 -1.95 10.68 0.49
C ASP A 59 -3.48 10.45 0.41
N PRO A 60 -4.27 11.31 1.08
CA PRO A 60 -5.72 11.24 1.07
C PRO A 60 -6.33 11.49 -0.32
N ASP A 61 -5.66 12.24 -1.21
CA ASP A 61 -6.17 12.56 -2.53
C ASP A 61 -6.18 11.30 -3.40
N THR A 62 -5.08 10.56 -3.36
CA THR A 62 -4.99 9.26 -4.04
C THR A 62 -6.02 8.27 -3.49
N PHE A 63 -6.29 8.25 -2.18
CA PHE A 63 -7.36 7.41 -1.63
C PHE A 63 -8.77 7.89 -2.06
N ARG A 64 -9.00 9.20 -2.21
CA ARG A 64 -10.27 9.72 -2.78
C ARG A 64 -10.46 9.29 -4.23
N GLU A 65 -9.39 9.25 -5.03
CA GLU A 65 -9.43 8.67 -6.37
C GLU A 65 -9.78 7.18 -6.32
N ALA A 66 -9.25 6.44 -5.35
CA ALA A 66 -9.61 5.04 -5.13
C ALA A 66 -11.10 4.85 -4.82
N CYS A 67 -11.66 5.71 -3.97
CA CYS A 67 -13.10 5.76 -3.70
C CYS A 67 -13.90 6.10 -4.96
N ALA A 68 -13.44 7.04 -5.78
CA ALA A 68 -14.11 7.40 -7.03
C ALA A 68 -14.17 6.24 -8.04
N VAL A 69 -13.15 5.38 -8.07
CA VAL A 69 -13.07 4.23 -8.99
C VAL A 69 -13.84 3.01 -8.48
N PHE A 70 -13.76 2.71 -7.18
CA PHE A 70 -14.28 1.45 -6.62
C PHE A 70 -15.50 1.62 -5.72
N GLY A 71 -15.93 2.85 -5.46
CA GLY A 71 -16.85 3.21 -4.38
C GLY A 71 -16.17 3.12 -3.01
N ASP A 72 -16.69 3.87 -2.04
CA ASP A 72 -16.11 3.96 -0.68
C ASP A 72 -15.93 2.59 -0.04
N ALA A 73 -16.98 1.76 -0.04
CA ALA A 73 -16.92 0.39 0.49
C ALA A 73 -15.89 -0.49 -0.24
N GLY A 74 -15.72 -0.29 -1.55
CA GLY A 74 -14.77 -1.02 -2.38
C GLY A 74 -13.32 -0.62 -2.13
N ALA A 75 -13.06 0.67 -1.92
CA ALA A 75 -11.75 1.20 -1.55
C ALA A 75 -11.36 0.79 -0.13
N LEU A 76 -12.28 0.89 0.82
CA LEU A 76 -12.07 0.43 2.21
C LEU A 76 -11.76 -1.06 2.31
N SER A 77 -12.49 -1.90 1.57
CA SER A 77 -12.23 -3.35 1.53
C SER A 77 -10.80 -3.64 1.03
N ARG A 78 -10.36 -2.94 -0.02
CA ARG A 78 -9.00 -3.06 -0.56
C ARG A 78 -7.93 -2.56 0.40
N LEU A 79 -8.19 -1.46 1.11
CA LEU A 79 -7.29 -0.92 2.13
C LEU A 79 -7.08 -1.93 3.27
N ARG A 80 -8.17 -2.51 3.79
CA ARG A 80 -8.11 -3.55 4.82
C ARG A 80 -7.36 -4.80 4.35
N ALA A 81 -7.64 -5.25 3.12
CA ALA A 81 -6.91 -6.37 2.52
C ALA A 81 -5.42 -6.07 2.37
N CYS A 82 -5.07 -4.84 1.95
CA CYS A 82 -3.66 -4.39 1.85
C CYS A 82 -2.96 -4.48 3.19
N ARG A 83 -3.56 -3.95 4.26
CA ARG A 83 -2.99 -4.03 5.61
C ARG A 83 -2.81 -5.47 6.09
N ALA A 84 -3.80 -6.33 5.89
CA ALA A 84 -3.72 -7.74 6.26
C ALA A 84 -2.60 -8.49 5.51
N ASP A 85 -2.44 -8.19 4.22
CA ASP A 85 -1.39 -8.78 3.40
C ASP A 85 0.00 -8.31 3.84
N LEU A 86 0.18 -7.02 4.14
CA LEU A 86 1.44 -6.47 4.67
C LEU A 86 1.85 -7.15 5.98
N VAL A 87 0.90 -7.36 6.91
CA VAL A 87 1.16 -8.09 8.16
C VAL A 87 1.64 -9.52 7.87
N THR A 88 1.03 -10.18 6.90
CA THR A 88 1.41 -11.55 6.50
C THR A 88 2.81 -11.58 5.88
N GLN A 89 3.11 -10.66 4.98
CA GLN A 89 4.41 -10.54 4.32
C GLN A 89 5.52 -10.21 5.33
N LEU A 90 5.29 -9.29 6.27
CA LEU A 90 6.22 -8.96 7.34
C LEU A 90 6.59 -10.20 8.19
N ARG A 91 5.61 -11.06 8.48
CA ARG A 91 5.85 -12.33 9.20
C ARG A 91 6.66 -13.33 8.38
N LEU A 92 6.43 -13.40 7.07
CA LEU A 92 7.18 -14.30 6.18
C LEU A 92 8.65 -13.87 6.09
N ILE A 93 8.89 -12.58 5.88
CA ILE A 93 10.23 -11.99 5.79
C ILE A 93 10.98 -12.14 7.12
N GLY A 94 10.34 -11.84 8.25
CA GLY A 94 10.95 -11.97 9.58
C GLY A 94 11.34 -13.40 9.98
N ARG A 95 10.80 -14.42 9.30
CA ARG A 95 11.16 -15.83 9.52
C ARG A 95 12.28 -16.33 8.59
N ASN A 96 12.87 -15.47 7.75
CA ASN A 96 13.84 -15.83 6.71
C ASN A 96 13.35 -16.98 5.78
N ARG A 97 12.03 -17.07 5.57
CA ARG A 97 11.42 -18.11 4.70
C ARG A 97 11.13 -17.62 3.29
N THR A 98 11.55 -16.42 2.94
CA THR A 98 11.22 -15.79 1.66
C THR A 98 12.46 -15.81 0.76
N ASP A 99 12.36 -16.54 -0.35
CA ASP A 99 13.38 -16.50 -1.39
C ASP A 99 13.33 -15.18 -2.18
N VAL A 100 14.37 -14.94 -2.99
CA VAL A 100 14.54 -13.68 -3.74
C VAL A 100 13.41 -13.44 -4.75
N GLU A 101 12.87 -14.49 -5.37
CA GLU A 101 11.79 -14.37 -6.35
C GLU A 101 10.46 -14.06 -5.65
N ALA A 102 10.22 -14.65 -4.49
CA ALA A 102 9.09 -14.32 -3.63
C ALA A 102 9.18 -12.88 -3.11
N LEU A 103 10.38 -12.41 -2.72
CA LEU A 103 10.61 -11.01 -2.35
C LEU A 103 10.32 -10.06 -3.52
N ARG A 104 10.73 -10.41 -4.73
CA ARG A 104 10.47 -9.63 -5.95
C ARG A 104 8.97 -9.50 -6.20
N LYS A 105 8.23 -10.61 -6.11
CA LYS A 105 6.77 -10.62 -6.26
C LYS A 105 6.07 -9.78 -5.20
N ILE A 106 6.49 -9.90 -3.94
CA ILE A 106 5.98 -9.09 -2.83
C ILE A 106 6.21 -7.60 -3.12
N ALA A 107 7.43 -7.21 -3.49
CA ALA A 107 7.77 -5.83 -3.81
C ALA A 107 6.92 -5.29 -4.97
N HIS A 108 6.87 -6.02 -6.09
CA HIS A 108 6.11 -5.61 -7.27
C HIS A 108 4.61 -5.42 -6.98
N GLN A 109 3.98 -6.40 -6.34
CA GLN A 109 2.55 -6.34 -5.99
C GLN A 109 2.25 -5.23 -4.98
N THR A 110 3.16 -5.02 -4.02
CA THR A 110 3.00 -3.97 -3.01
C THR A 110 3.14 -2.59 -3.62
N ALA A 111 4.06 -2.39 -4.57
CA ALA A 111 4.25 -1.10 -5.24
C ALA A 111 2.96 -0.59 -5.90
N GLY A 112 2.30 -1.45 -6.70
CA GLY A 112 1.07 -1.08 -7.39
C GLY A 112 -0.09 -0.78 -6.42
N ARG A 113 -0.26 -1.58 -5.37
CA ARG A 113 -1.33 -1.41 -4.38
C ARG A 113 -1.10 -0.20 -3.49
N ALA A 114 0.13 -0.03 -2.99
CA ALA A 114 0.51 1.08 -2.13
C ALA A 114 0.34 2.43 -2.85
N GLY A 115 0.76 2.49 -4.12
CA GLY A 115 0.60 3.69 -4.93
C GLY A 115 -0.87 4.11 -5.04
N PHE A 116 -1.76 3.18 -5.37
CA PHE A 116 -3.18 3.49 -5.55
C PHE A 116 -3.96 3.71 -4.24
N LEU A 117 -3.47 3.21 -3.11
CA LEU A 117 -4.14 3.34 -1.80
C LEU A 117 -3.60 4.51 -0.96
N GLY A 118 -2.73 5.35 -1.53
CA GLY A 118 -2.22 6.55 -0.86
C GLY A 118 -1.05 6.28 0.10
N PHE A 119 -0.17 5.31 -0.22
CA PHE A 119 1.08 5.03 0.50
C PHE A 119 2.31 5.22 -0.41
N PRO A 120 2.60 6.46 -0.86
CA PRO A 120 3.72 6.75 -1.75
C PRO A 120 5.07 6.30 -1.20
N ALA A 121 5.35 6.42 0.10
CA ALA A 121 6.63 5.98 0.66
C ALA A 121 6.81 4.46 0.59
N LEU A 122 5.74 3.69 0.84
CA LEU A 122 5.76 2.24 0.68
C LEU A 122 5.85 1.84 -0.81
N ALA A 123 5.18 2.56 -1.70
CA ALA A 123 5.26 2.31 -3.13
C ALA A 123 6.70 2.50 -3.65
N GLU A 124 7.35 3.59 -3.23
CA GLU A 124 8.75 3.88 -3.55
C GLU A 124 9.69 2.82 -2.97
N ALA A 125 9.57 2.50 -1.68
CA ALA A 125 10.40 1.48 -1.04
C ALA A 125 10.25 0.11 -1.71
N SER A 126 9.04 -0.21 -2.20
CA SER A 126 8.77 -1.43 -2.96
C SER A 126 9.47 -1.43 -4.32
N ALA A 127 9.41 -0.32 -5.06
CA ALA A 127 10.13 -0.18 -6.32
C ALA A 127 11.66 -0.28 -6.14
N GLN A 128 12.20 0.32 -5.07
CA GLN A 128 13.63 0.23 -4.74
C GLN A 128 14.07 -1.21 -4.41
N LEU A 129 13.24 -1.95 -3.68
CA LEU A 129 13.51 -3.36 -3.37
C LEU A 129 13.47 -4.23 -4.63
N GLU A 130 12.46 -4.05 -5.50
CA GLU A 130 12.37 -4.75 -6.78
C GLU A 130 13.60 -4.46 -7.66
N GLU A 131 14.03 -3.19 -7.72
CA GLU A 131 15.21 -2.77 -8.48
C GLU A 131 16.50 -3.43 -7.96
N ALA A 132 16.68 -3.45 -6.65
CA ALA A 132 17.85 -4.07 -6.03
C ALA A 132 17.92 -5.58 -6.34
N ILE A 133 16.76 -6.26 -6.34
CA ILE A 133 16.68 -7.66 -6.75
C ILE A 133 17.03 -7.82 -8.23
N ARG A 134 16.45 -7.00 -9.10
CA ARG A 134 16.68 -7.06 -10.56
C ARG A 134 18.14 -6.84 -10.94
N THR A 135 18.83 -5.96 -10.22
CA THR A 135 20.24 -5.61 -10.46
C THR A 135 21.22 -6.49 -9.70
N ASN A 136 20.74 -7.48 -8.94
CA ASN A 136 21.54 -8.29 -8.01
C ASN A 136 22.38 -7.44 -7.03
N ALA A 137 21.86 -6.29 -6.62
CA ALA A 137 22.49 -5.41 -5.66
C ALA A 137 22.28 -5.90 -4.21
N SER A 138 22.94 -5.24 -3.25
CA SER A 138 22.73 -5.52 -1.83
C SER A 138 21.28 -5.24 -1.41
N LEU A 139 20.61 -6.23 -0.82
CA LEU A 139 19.20 -6.15 -0.42
C LEU A 139 19.00 -5.55 0.97
N THR A 140 20.04 -5.45 1.80
CA THR A 140 19.91 -5.09 3.23
C THR A 140 19.20 -3.75 3.42
N GLY A 141 19.67 -2.68 2.75
CA GLY A 141 19.08 -1.34 2.86
C GLY A 141 17.66 -1.25 2.30
N PRO A 142 17.43 -1.65 1.03
CA PRO A 142 16.10 -1.66 0.43
C PRO A 142 15.08 -2.49 1.22
N LEU A 143 15.46 -3.67 1.70
CA LEU A 143 14.58 -4.53 2.49
C LEU A 143 14.26 -3.93 3.86
N GLN A 144 15.24 -3.31 4.53
CA GLN A 144 15.00 -2.60 5.79
C GLN A 144 14.01 -1.45 5.59
N ARG A 145 14.22 -0.62 4.55
CA ARG A 145 13.32 0.49 4.22
C ARG A 145 11.91 0.00 3.90
N TRP A 146 11.80 -1.04 3.07
CA TRP A 146 10.51 -1.67 2.76
C TRP A 146 9.80 -2.16 4.01
N THR A 147 10.52 -2.87 4.88
CA THR A 147 9.97 -3.42 6.14
C THR A 147 9.47 -2.31 7.07
N GLN A 148 10.19 -1.19 7.16
CA GLN A 148 9.76 -0.04 7.95
C GLN A 148 8.46 0.56 7.40
N GLN A 149 8.41 0.86 6.10
CA GLN A 149 7.21 1.45 5.48
C GLN A 149 6.01 0.50 5.53
N ALA A 150 6.22 -0.80 5.32
CA ALA A 150 5.18 -1.81 5.44
C ALA A 150 4.58 -1.86 6.86
N ARG A 151 5.39 -1.65 7.90
CA ARG A 151 4.89 -1.58 9.30
C ARG A 151 4.02 -0.36 9.53
N LEU A 152 4.43 0.81 9.03
CA LEU A 152 3.67 2.05 9.14
C LEU A 152 2.31 1.94 8.42
N ALA A 153 2.32 1.48 7.17
CA ALA A 153 1.09 1.29 6.41
C ALA A 153 0.16 0.23 7.03
N ALA A 154 0.72 -0.82 7.65
CA ALA A 154 -0.05 -1.89 8.30
C ALA A 154 -0.64 -1.50 9.65
N SER A 155 0.02 -0.63 10.43
CA SER A 155 -0.43 -0.25 11.77
C SER A 155 -1.61 0.72 11.75
N GLY A 156 -1.87 1.39 10.63
CA GLY A 156 -2.91 2.43 10.53
C GLY A 156 -2.62 3.66 11.38
N ARG A 157 -1.42 3.75 11.96
CA ARG A 157 -0.94 4.94 12.66
C ARG A 157 0.10 5.59 11.78
N PRO A 158 -0.07 6.87 11.41
CA PRO A 158 1.09 7.64 11.04
C PRO A 158 1.90 7.75 12.32
N ASP A 159 3.00 6.98 12.44
CA ASP A 159 4.06 7.37 13.38
C ASP A 159 4.59 8.69 12.84
N ALA A 160 3.96 9.79 13.27
CA ALA A 160 4.59 11.08 13.24
C ALA A 160 5.88 10.89 14.02
N CYS A 161 7.01 10.95 13.31
CA CYS A 161 8.23 11.53 13.85
C CYS A 161 7.91 12.94 14.36
N ARG A 162 7.25 13.03 15.52
CA ARG A 162 7.29 14.15 16.43
C ARG A 162 7.98 13.65 17.69
N ASP A 163 9.25 13.33 17.50
CA ASP A 163 10.21 13.29 18.58
C ASP A 163 10.70 14.73 18.80
N ASP A 164 9.80 15.60 19.26
CA ASP A 164 10.09 16.97 19.70
C ASP A 164 9.64 17.12 21.16
N THR A 165 10.07 16.17 22.01
CA THR A 165 10.08 16.41 23.46
C THR A 165 11.49 16.85 23.85
N PRO A 166 11.78 18.15 24.05
CA PRO A 166 13.01 18.51 24.74
C PRO A 166 12.92 17.99 26.18
N PRO A 167 13.97 17.32 26.70
CA PRO A 167 13.95 16.80 28.06
C PRO A 167 13.90 17.95 29.06
N LYS A 168 13.04 17.75 30.07
CA LYS A 168 12.83 18.58 31.23
C LYS A 168 14.13 19.00 31.94
N PRO A 169 14.10 20.15 32.62
CA PRO A 169 14.39 20.22 34.05
C PRO A 169 13.13 19.92 34.89
#